data_AF-A0A0F9F3A1-F1
#
_entry.id   AF-A0A0F9F3A1-F1
#
_cell.length_a   1.000
_cell.length_b   1.000
_cell.length_c   1.000
_cell.angle_alpha   90.00
_cell.angle_beta   90.00
_cell.angle_gamma   90.00
#
_symmetry.space_group_name_H-M   'P 1'
#
loop_
_entity.id
_entity.type
_entity.pdbx_description
1 polymer ?
#
loop_
_entity_poly.entity_id
_entity_poly.type
_entity_poly.pdbx_seq_one_letter_code
_entity_poly.pdbx_strand_id
1 'polypeptide(L)'
;MAKLAVIVGQIRAGNAAKKAGDIEARELRKRAGVRRAVGHREAAEEQRNAELAYSRALSIAAASGAGVSDPTVVKLFADLQAEGDFRVLSRLFVAEDEAQGIEYRSEVAQREGRARRRLGQFSALSTAVSFAEKYG
;
A
#
# COMPACT_ATOMS: atom_id res chain seq x y z
N MET A 1 25.81 -21.17 -34.71
CA MET A 1 26.25 -20.59 -33.42
C MET A 1 25.51 -19.29 -33.04
N ALA A 2 25.49 -18.25 -33.89
CA ALA A 2 24.89 -16.94 -33.53
C ALA A 2 23.39 -16.97 -33.14
N LYS A 3 22.56 -17.82 -33.77
CA LYS A 3 21.10 -17.90 -33.49
C LYS A 3 20.76 -18.59 -32.16
N LEU A 4 21.55 -19.59 -31.75
CA LEU A 4 21.43 -20.20 -30.41
C LEU A 4 21.77 -19.19 -29.31
N ALA A 5 22.76 -18.33 -29.54
CA ALA A 5 23.07 -17.23 -28.64
C ALA A 5 21.92 -16.22 -28.52
N VAL A 6 21.18 -15.94 -29.62
CA VAL A 6 19.98 -15.09 -29.61
C VAL A 6 18.83 -15.73 -28.82
N ILE A 7 18.54 -17.02 -29.03
CA ILE A 7 17.50 -17.77 -28.30
C ILE A 7 17.79 -17.78 -26.79
N VAL A 8 19.03 -18.11 -26.40
CA VAL A 8 19.46 -18.09 -25.00
C VAL A 8 19.41 -16.68 -24.42
N GLY A 9 19.79 -15.66 -25.21
CA GLY A 9 19.69 -14.25 -24.85
C GLY A 9 18.25 -13.81 -24.55
N GLN A 10 17.28 -14.19 -25.40
CA GLN A 10 15.87 -13.87 -25.22
C GLN A 10 15.28 -14.52 -23.96
N ILE A 11 15.63 -15.78 -23.67
CA ILE A 11 15.21 -16.49 -22.46
C ILE A 11 15.82 -15.84 -21.21
N ARG A 12 17.12 -15.50 -21.25
CA ARG A 12 17.81 -14.84 -20.13
C ARG A 12 17.23 -13.44 -19.86
N ALA A 13 16.96 -12.67 -20.91
CA ALA A 13 16.32 -11.36 -20.82
C ALA A 13 14.93 -11.45 -20.17
N GLY A 14 14.12 -12.44 -20.57
CA GLY A 14 12.81 -12.70 -19.97
C GLY A 14 12.90 -13.07 -18.49
N ASN A 15 13.85 -13.94 -18.12
CA ASN A 15 14.07 -14.32 -16.73
C ASN A 15 14.57 -13.14 -15.87
N ALA A 16 15.45 -12.29 -16.42
CA ALA A 16 15.91 -11.07 -15.77
C ALA A 16 14.76 -10.09 -15.55
N ALA A 17 13.87 -9.91 -16.53
CA ALA A 17 12.69 -9.07 -16.41
C ALA A 17 11.74 -9.56 -15.31
N LYS A 18 11.51 -10.88 -15.20
CA LYS A 18 10.74 -11.44 -14.08
C LYS A 18 11.42 -11.13 -12.74
N LYS A 19 12.73 -11.37 -12.63
CA LYS A 19 13.46 -11.13 -11.38
C LYS A 19 13.40 -9.66 -10.97
N ALA A 20 13.52 -8.73 -11.93
CA ALA A 20 13.38 -7.29 -11.69
C ALA A 20 11.99 -6.95 -11.14
N GLY A 21 10.92 -7.40 -11.80
CA GLY A 21 9.55 -7.18 -11.33
C GLY A 21 9.27 -7.81 -9.96
N ASP A 22 9.86 -8.97 -9.65
CA ASP A 22 9.74 -9.59 -8.32
C ASP A 22 10.47 -8.79 -7.23
N ILE A 23 11.60 -8.15 -7.55
CA ILE A 23 12.33 -7.26 -6.63
C ILE A 23 11.52 -6.00 -6.38
N GLU A 24 11.07 -5.34 -7.44
CA GLU A 24 10.25 -4.12 -7.35
C GLU A 24 8.97 -4.36 -6.55
N ALA A 25 8.27 -5.47 -6.82
CA ALA A 25 7.09 -5.83 -6.06
C ALA A 25 7.38 -6.08 -4.57
N ARG A 26 8.54 -6.66 -4.23
CA ARG A 26 8.94 -6.82 -2.82
C ARG A 26 9.19 -5.47 -2.15
N GLU A 27 9.83 -4.54 -2.85
CA GLU A 27 10.02 -3.18 -2.32
C GLU A 27 8.69 -2.46 -2.11
N LEU A 28 7.78 -2.54 -3.07
CA LEU A 28 6.46 -1.93 -2.97
C LEU A 28 5.68 -2.51 -1.79
N ARG A 29 5.66 -3.83 -1.59
CA ARG A 29 5.02 -4.43 -0.40
C ARG A 29 5.62 -3.96 0.92
N LYS A 30 6.95 -3.80 0.99
CA LYS A 30 7.60 -3.20 2.17
C LYS A 30 7.12 -1.77 2.39
N ARG A 31 7.02 -0.96 1.33
CA ARG A 31 6.50 0.42 1.41
C ARG A 31 5.04 0.45 1.85
N ALA A 32 4.20 -0.47 1.38
CA ALA A 32 2.82 -0.61 1.85
C ALA A 32 2.76 -0.90 3.36
N GLY A 33 3.57 -1.85 3.85
CA GLY A 33 3.68 -2.15 5.28
C GLY A 33 4.15 -0.95 6.11
N VAL A 34 5.14 -0.21 5.62
CA VAL A 34 5.58 1.05 6.26
C VAL A 34 4.45 2.07 6.28
N ARG A 35 3.68 2.22 5.19
CA ARG A 35 2.58 3.18 5.15
C ARG A 35 1.48 2.85 6.17
N ARG A 36 1.09 1.58 6.30
CA ARG A 36 0.17 1.13 7.36
C ARG A 36 0.71 1.47 8.75
N ALA A 37 1.97 1.17 9.02
CA ALA A 37 2.60 1.47 10.31
C ALA A 37 2.62 2.97 10.63
N VAL A 38 2.90 3.83 9.64
CA VAL A 38 2.83 5.28 9.82
C VAL A 38 1.38 5.73 10.03
N GLY A 39 0.40 5.15 9.33
CA GLY A 39 -1.02 5.38 9.58
C GLY A 39 -1.48 5.06 11.00
N HIS A 40 -1.02 3.94 11.57
CA HIS A 40 -1.28 3.61 12.97
C HIS A 40 -0.68 4.63 13.94
N ARG A 41 0.51 5.15 13.62
CA ARG A 41 1.13 6.21 14.42
C ARG A 41 0.36 7.52 14.35
N GLU A 42 -0.04 7.94 13.16
CA GLU A 42 -0.86 9.14 12.94
C GLU A 42 -2.22 9.01 13.67
N ALA A 43 -2.85 7.84 13.61
CA ALA A 43 -4.07 7.54 14.35
C ALA A 43 -3.88 7.65 15.87
N ALA A 44 -2.77 7.14 16.42
CA ALA A 44 -2.45 7.29 17.83
C ALA A 44 -2.18 8.75 18.25
N GLU A 45 -1.69 9.59 17.33
CA GLU A 45 -1.56 11.03 17.56
C GLU A 45 -2.93 11.73 17.58
N GLU A 46 -3.85 11.38 16.67
CA GLU A 46 -5.22 11.89 16.73
C GLU A 46 -5.96 11.45 18.00
N GLN A 47 -5.75 10.21 18.45
CA GLN A 47 -6.31 9.74 19.72
C GLN A 47 -5.83 10.59 20.90
N ARG A 48 -4.51 10.86 20.98
CA ARG A 48 -3.96 11.76 22.02
C ARG A 48 -4.53 13.16 21.93
N ASN A 49 -4.75 13.69 20.72
CA ASN A 49 -5.37 15.00 20.53
C ASN A 49 -6.82 15.02 21.03
N ALA A 50 -7.58 13.95 20.80
CA ALA A 50 -8.94 13.80 21.29
C ALA A 50 -8.98 13.75 22.83
N GLU A 51 -8.08 12.98 23.46
CA GLU A 51 -7.95 12.90 24.92
C GLU A 51 -7.60 14.27 25.53
N LEU A 52 -6.69 15.01 24.91
CA LEU A 52 -6.33 16.37 25.34
C LEU A 52 -7.50 17.36 25.18
N ALA A 53 -8.26 17.25 24.08
CA ALA A 53 -9.45 18.07 23.87
C ALA A 53 -10.53 17.77 24.91
N TYR A 54 -10.76 16.50 25.20
CA TYR A 54 -11.67 16.06 26.27
C TYR A 54 -11.24 16.59 27.63
N SER A 55 -9.96 16.43 27.99
CA SER A 55 -9.41 16.92 29.26
C SER A 55 -9.55 18.44 29.41
N ARG A 56 -9.32 19.20 28.33
CA ARG A 56 -9.54 20.65 28.33
C ARG A 56 -11.00 21.01 28.50
N ALA A 57 -11.91 20.33 27.80
CA ALA A 57 -13.34 20.55 27.93
C ALA A 57 -13.83 20.24 29.35
N LEU A 58 -13.31 19.19 29.99
CA LEU A 58 -13.58 18.86 31.39
C LEU A 58 -13.14 19.96 32.35
N SER A 59 -11.92 20.47 32.19
CA SER A 59 -11.41 21.58 33.02
C SER A 59 -12.24 22.85 32.86
N ILE A 60 -12.69 23.17 31.65
CA ILE A 60 -13.54 24.33 31.38
C ILE A 60 -14.93 24.14 32.00
N ALA A 61 -15.54 22.96 31.86
CA ALA A 61 -16.82 22.65 32.48
C ALA A 61 -16.76 22.73 34.01
N ALA A 62 -15.68 22.23 34.62
CA ALA A 62 -15.45 22.35 36.05
C ALA A 62 -15.27 23.81 36.49
N ALA A 63 -14.55 24.62 35.70
CA ALA A 63 -14.31 26.03 36.00
C ALA A 63 -15.54 26.93 35.78
N SER A 64 -16.46 26.56 34.88
CA SER A 64 -17.66 27.36 34.59
C SER A 64 -18.76 27.20 35.63
N GLY A 65 -18.61 26.27 36.58
CA GLY A 65 -19.64 25.95 37.57
C GLY A 65 -20.83 25.18 36.98
N ALA A 66 -20.80 24.85 35.68
CA ALA A 66 -21.74 23.92 35.07
C ALA A 66 -21.45 22.52 35.61
N GLY A 67 -22.45 21.85 36.17
CA GLY A 67 -22.29 20.47 36.60
C GLY A 67 -21.90 19.59 35.41
N VAL A 68 -21.02 18.62 35.63
CA VAL A 68 -20.61 17.62 34.60
C VAL A 68 -21.82 16.83 34.07
N SER A 69 -22.91 16.80 34.84
CA SER A 69 -24.21 16.22 34.51
C SER A 69 -25.17 17.16 33.77
N ASP A 70 -24.77 18.40 33.46
CA ASP A 70 -25.57 19.29 32.63
C ASP A 70 -25.72 18.67 31.22
N PRO A 71 -26.95 18.56 30.67
CA PRO A 71 -27.16 17.96 29.36
C PRO A 71 -26.32 18.57 28.23
N THR A 72 -26.02 19.87 28.32
CA THR A 72 -25.20 20.59 27.35
C THR A 72 -23.74 20.15 27.42
N VAL A 73 -23.21 19.96 28.63
CA VAL A 73 -21.84 19.50 28.88
C VAL A 73 -21.68 18.04 28.46
N VAL A 74 -22.65 17.19 28.80
CA VAL A 74 -22.67 15.78 28.38
C VAL A 74 -22.69 15.66 26.86
N LYS A 75 -23.54 16.46 26.18
CA LYS A 75 -23.59 16.49 24.72
C LYS A 75 -22.24 16.92 24.13
N LEU A 76 -21.62 17.96 24.67
CA LEU A 76 -20.31 18.42 24.21
C LEU A 76 -19.24 17.33 24.31
N PHE A 77 -19.23 16.56 25.40
CA PHE A 77 -18.30 15.44 25.56
C PHE A 77 -18.57 14.31 24.57
N ALA A 78 -19.85 13.97 24.35
CA ALA A 78 -20.22 12.96 23.37
C ALA A 78 -19.80 13.37 21.95
N ASP A 79 -20.01 14.64 21.58
CA ASP A 79 -19.60 15.17 20.28
C ASP A 79 -18.07 15.17 20.13
N LEU A 80 -17.32 15.54 21.17
CA LEU A 80 -15.86 15.48 21.18
C LEU A 80 -15.32 14.06 21.01
N GLN A 81 -15.94 13.09 21.69
CA GLN A 81 -15.55 11.69 21.56
C GLN A 81 -15.85 11.15 20.17
N ALA A 82 -17.04 11.42 19.64
CA ALA A 82 -17.42 11.02 18.29
C ALA A 82 -16.49 11.62 17.22
N GLU A 83 -16.12 12.90 17.35
CA GLU A 83 -15.17 13.58 16.46
C GLU A 83 -13.76 12.97 16.58
N GLY A 84 -13.32 12.64 17.80
CA GLY A 84 -12.05 11.96 18.05
C GLY A 84 -11.99 10.59 17.37
N ASP A 85 -13.00 9.76 17.60
CA ASP A 85 -13.13 8.43 16.99
C ASP A 85 -13.16 8.52 15.46
N PHE A 86 -13.92 9.48 14.92
CA PHE A 86 -13.98 9.73 13.49
C PHE A 86 -12.61 10.07 12.90
N ARG A 87 -11.82 10.93 13.56
CA ARG A 87 -10.47 11.29 13.10
C ARG A 87 -9.53 10.10 13.11
N VAL A 88 -9.53 9.32 14.19
CA VAL A 88 -8.70 8.10 14.31
C VAL A 88 -9.03 7.12 13.19
N LEU A 89 -10.31 6.80 12.99
CA LEU A 89 -10.76 5.88 11.95
C LEU A 89 -10.46 6.41 10.55
N SER A 90 -10.63 7.70 10.32
CA SER A 90 -10.32 8.35 9.04
C SER A 90 -8.83 8.24 8.71
N ARG A 91 -7.92 8.43 9.69
CA ARG A 91 -6.47 8.26 9.48
C ARG A 91 -6.11 6.83 9.13
N LEU A 92 -6.67 5.86 9.84
CA LEU A 92 -6.44 4.43 9.57
C LEU A 92 -6.94 4.06 8.16
N PHE A 93 -8.13 4.53 7.79
CA PHE A 93 -8.71 4.27 6.49
C PHE A 93 -7.85 4.83 5.35
N VAL A 94 -7.43 6.10 5.44
CA VAL A 94 -6.58 6.73 4.41
C VAL A 94 -5.25 5.99 4.27
N ALA A 95 -4.63 5.59 5.39
CA ALA A 95 -3.38 4.85 5.34
C ALA A 95 -3.54 3.45 4.72
N GLU A 96 -4.67 2.77 4.97
CA GLU A 96 -4.95 1.46 4.37
C GLU A 96 -5.25 1.59 2.87
N ASP A 97 -6.03 2.58 2.44
CA ASP A 97 -6.30 2.85 1.03
C ASP A 97 -5.00 3.12 0.25
N GLU A 98 -4.11 3.96 0.80
CA GLU A 98 -2.79 4.21 0.22
C GLU A 98 -1.94 2.94 0.15
N ALA A 99 -1.97 2.11 1.20
CA ALA A 99 -1.25 0.83 1.24
C ALA A 99 -1.78 -0.16 0.19
N GLN A 100 -3.10 -0.26 0.02
CA GLN A 100 -3.73 -1.07 -1.01
C GLN A 100 -3.34 -0.58 -2.41
N GLY A 101 -3.31 0.74 -2.64
CA GLY A 101 -2.82 1.31 -3.89
C GLY A 101 -1.36 0.94 -4.19
N ILE A 102 -0.49 0.89 -3.17
CA ILE A 102 0.90 0.42 -3.31
C ILE A 102 0.94 -1.09 -3.61
N GLU A 103 0.12 -1.89 -2.95
CA GLU A 103 0.04 -3.34 -3.16
C GLU A 103 -0.44 -3.67 -4.58
N TYR A 104 -1.43 -2.93 -5.09
CA TYR A 104 -1.87 -3.05 -6.48
C TYR A 104 -0.73 -2.80 -7.46
N ARG A 105 0.07 -1.74 -7.25
CA ARG A 105 1.28 -1.48 -8.07
C ARG A 105 2.29 -2.63 -7.96
N SER A 106 2.43 -3.25 -6.79
CA SER A 106 3.28 -4.41 -6.60
C SER A 106 2.82 -5.61 -7.44
N GLU A 107 1.51 -5.84 -7.52
CA GLU A 107 0.96 -6.91 -8.34
C GLU A 107 1.16 -6.66 -9.83
N VAL A 108 0.95 -5.41 -10.27
CA VAL A 108 1.19 -4.98 -11.64
C VAL A 108 2.65 -5.24 -12.02
N ALA A 109 3.62 -4.81 -11.20
CA ALA A 109 5.04 -5.06 -11.44
C ALA A 109 5.38 -6.56 -11.60
N GLN A 110 4.77 -7.42 -10.77
CA GLN A 110 4.95 -8.87 -10.93
C GLN A 110 4.30 -9.42 -12.20
N ARG A 111 3.10 -8.95 -12.54
CA ARG A 111 2.38 -9.37 -13.75
C ARG A 111 3.17 -8.98 -14.99
N GLU A 112 3.72 -7.77 -15.03
CA GLU A 112 4.59 -7.30 -16.10
C GLU A 112 5.86 -8.13 -16.21
N GLY A 113 6.54 -8.42 -15.10
CA GLY A 113 7.72 -9.28 -15.09
C GLY A 113 7.42 -10.69 -15.62
N ARG A 114 6.28 -11.28 -15.23
CA ARG A 114 5.83 -12.58 -15.74
C ARG A 114 5.47 -12.53 -17.23
N ALA A 115 4.80 -11.47 -17.68
CA ALA A 115 4.46 -11.27 -19.08
C ALA A 115 5.71 -11.14 -19.95
N ARG A 116 6.70 -10.34 -19.54
CA ARG A 116 7.99 -10.20 -20.23
C ARG A 116 8.76 -11.52 -20.29
N ARG A 117 8.73 -12.34 -19.24
CA ARG A 117 9.30 -13.69 -19.28
C ARG A 117 8.62 -14.58 -20.32
N ARG A 118 7.28 -14.60 -20.33
CA ARG A 118 6.51 -15.38 -21.31
C ARG A 118 6.81 -14.90 -22.73
N LEU A 119 6.82 -13.59 -22.97
CA LEU A 119 7.19 -13.01 -24.26
C LEU A 119 8.60 -13.43 -24.68
N GLY A 120 9.59 -13.35 -23.79
CA GLY A 120 10.95 -13.81 -24.09
C GLY A 120 11.02 -15.30 -24.46
N GLN A 121 10.22 -16.14 -23.80
CA GLN A 121 10.10 -17.57 -24.13
C GLN A 121 9.38 -17.79 -25.47
N PHE A 122 8.30 -17.08 -25.75
CA PHE A 122 7.57 -17.15 -27.02
C PHE A 122 8.44 -16.67 -28.19
N SER A 123 9.16 -15.55 -28.04
CA SER A 123 10.09 -15.05 -29.05
C SER A 123 11.24 -16.03 -29.29
N ALA A 124 11.74 -16.67 -28.23
CA ALA A 124 12.74 -17.73 -28.36
C ALA A 124 12.20 -18.95 -29.11
N LEU A 125 10.96 -19.36 -28.82
CA LEU A 125 10.28 -20.47 -29.49
C LEU A 125 10.00 -20.14 -30.96
N SER A 126 9.47 -18.96 -31.28
CA SER A 126 9.19 -18.54 -32.66
C SER A 126 10.48 -18.42 -33.48
N THR A 127 11.57 -17.95 -32.86
CA THR A 127 12.89 -17.93 -33.47
C THR A 127 13.41 -19.35 -33.76
N ALA A 128 13.10 -20.32 -32.89
CA ALA A 128 13.47 -21.73 -33.08
C ALA A 128 12.63 -22.41 -34.18
N VAL A 129 11.31 -22.20 -34.20
CA VAL A 129 10.40 -22.77 -35.21
C VAL A 129 10.70 -22.22 -36.61
N SER A 130 10.84 -20.90 -36.76
CA SER A 130 11.21 -20.29 -38.05
C SER A 130 12.57 -20.74 -38.58
N PHE A 131 13.47 -21.14 -37.68
CA PHE A 131 14.73 -21.75 -38.07
C PHE A 131 14.54 -23.19 -38.55
N ALA A 132 13.74 -23.99 -37.85
CA ALA A 132 13.42 -25.36 -38.25
C ALA A 132 12.68 -25.40 -39.61
N GLU A 133 11.75 -24.49 -39.88
CA GLU A 133 11.04 -24.40 -41.17
C GLU A 133 11.92 -23.95 -42.34
N LYS A 134 12.99 -23.20 -42.08
CA LYS A 134 13.88 -22.68 -43.14
C LYS A 134 15.01 -23.65 -43.51
N TYR A 135 15.36 -24.56 -42.61
CA TYR A 135 16.54 -25.43 -42.74
C TYR A 135 16.27 -26.92 -42.51
N GLY A 136 15.05 -27.31 -42.13
CA GLY A 136 14.55 -28.67 -42.19
C GLY A 136 13.76 -28.89 -43.48
#